data_AF-A0A967GXB6-F1
#
_entry.id   AF-A0A967GXB6-F1
#
_cell.length_a   1.000
_cell.length_b   1.000
_cell.length_c   1.000
_cell.angle_alpha   90.00
_cell.angle_beta   90.00
_cell.angle_gamma   90.00
#
_symmetry.space_group_name_H-M   'P 1'
#
loop_
_entity.id
_entity.type
_entity.pdbx_description
1 polymer ?
#
loop_
_entity_poly.entity_id
_entity_poly.type
_entity_poly.pdbx_seq_one_letter_code
_entity_poly.pdbx_strand_id
1 'polypeptide(L)'
;ERIKRLKAAAESVMGAIVEAWSRKAEALMLEMDDEMRAQRIRNRRFVRLDPSAPESAPKEHRIWREALAEVLTEEERKTIERLRNEFRDRRTQALAMVLVETLDPFLGLTRDQRSRMQALFAPPLLDLPGHYFVPPRPEAYYSVSPEQLFGKVSELEEEQLRAVLDEGQMKRWKAIEARDLARYPRYSSQASRKWLESATGDGESLFADQRLTSRYLHHLSRQVLGRNERVMEARAASIARIVELSPGQAAELQTAAKGAARHRSTKEIQNLENWVRQNTQRSKAGNLAARLKRMGTPYFGRTRERTEPGIWTASIERVLTPDQRAAWESELEAAASWSRKCQIALVISEVEKHILLAAGQRQQLRDLVGATLEQYAPDLDGMFSYQWHLQGYYCLVPCALVNDDELKAVLAEEQITIVRSRNPGHVGDTIRNLRKRHEERLRNDKS
;
A
#
# COMPACT_ATOMS: atom_id res chain seq x y z
N GLU A 1 -37.48 15.38 -11.81
CA GLU A 1 -37.31 16.80 -11.44
C GLU A 1 -36.11 17.09 -10.53
N ARG A 2 -36.03 16.55 -9.30
CA ARG A 2 -34.92 16.81 -8.35
C ARG A 2 -33.52 16.55 -8.92
N ILE A 3 -33.31 15.42 -9.61
CA ILE A 3 -32.04 15.08 -10.29
C ILE A 3 -31.67 16.12 -11.36
N LYS A 4 -32.65 16.60 -12.13
CA LYS A 4 -32.43 17.61 -13.18
C LYS A 4 -31.92 18.92 -12.58
N ARG A 5 -32.48 19.34 -11.44
CA ARG A 5 -32.00 20.52 -10.69
C ARG A 5 -30.57 20.34 -10.20
N LEU A 6 -30.23 19.18 -9.65
CA LEU A 6 -28.85 18.90 -9.21
C LEU A 6 -27.86 18.89 -10.39
N LYS A 7 -28.23 18.30 -11.54
CA LYS A 7 -27.41 18.33 -12.75
C LYS A 7 -27.16 19.76 -13.24
N ALA A 8 -28.22 20.57 -13.33
CA ALA A 8 -28.11 21.98 -13.72
C ALA A 8 -27.25 22.80 -12.74
N ALA A 9 -27.37 22.55 -11.44
CA ALA A 9 -26.54 23.19 -10.43
C ALA A 9 -25.06 22.78 -10.57
N ALA A 10 -24.77 21.50 -10.82
CA ALA A 10 -23.41 21.01 -11.06
C ALA A 10 -22.78 21.65 -12.31
N GLU A 11 -23.53 21.74 -13.42
CA GLU A 11 -23.10 22.44 -14.64
C GLU A 11 -22.83 23.92 -14.37
N SER A 12 -23.70 24.59 -13.64
CA SER A 12 -23.56 26.01 -13.26
C SER A 12 -22.32 26.25 -12.39
N VAL A 13 -22.05 25.36 -11.43
CA VAL A 13 -20.84 25.40 -10.59
C VAL A 13 -19.59 25.24 -11.45
N MET A 14 -19.57 24.26 -12.36
CA MET A 14 -18.43 24.05 -13.24
C MET A 14 -18.22 25.25 -14.18
N GLY A 15 -19.29 25.83 -14.72
CA GLY A 15 -19.23 27.06 -15.52
C GLY A 15 -18.60 28.21 -14.74
N ALA A 16 -19.06 28.45 -13.50
CA ALA A 16 -18.52 29.50 -12.64
C ALA A 16 -17.04 29.28 -12.29
N ILE A 17 -16.64 28.05 -11.98
CA ILE A 17 -15.24 27.69 -11.68
C ILE A 17 -14.35 27.88 -12.91
N VAL A 18 -14.81 27.45 -14.10
CA VAL A 18 -14.05 27.64 -15.35
C VAL A 18 -13.92 29.12 -15.68
N GLU A 19 -14.97 29.92 -15.50
CA GLU A 19 -14.92 31.36 -15.74
C GLU A 19 -13.97 32.07 -14.75
N ALA A 20 -14.00 31.69 -13.47
CA ALA A 20 -13.07 32.21 -12.47
C ALA A 20 -11.62 31.81 -12.77
N TRP A 21 -11.39 30.56 -13.19
CA TRP A 21 -10.09 30.11 -13.66
C TRP A 21 -9.62 30.93 -14.87
N SER A 22 -10.47 31.13 -15.87
CA SER A 22 -10.15 31.89 -17.09
C SER A 22 -9.78 33.33 -16.76
N ARG A 23 -10.58 34.02 -15.93
CA ARG A 23 -10.28 35.40 -15.49
C ARG A 23 -8.94 35.50 -14.76
N LYS A 24 -8.67 34.56 -13.84
CA LYS A 24 -7.40 34.51 -13.12
C LYS A 24 -6.23 34.19 -14.06
N ALA A 25 -6.43 33.30 -15.02
CA ALA A 25 -5.45 32.94 -16.01
C ALA A 25 -5.12 34.12 -16.92
N GLU A 26 -6.12 34.85 -17.38
CA GLU A 26 -5.98 36.05 -18.20
C GLU A 26 -5.24 37.16 -17.45
N ALA A 27 -5.68 37.52 -16.24
CA ALA A 27 -5.02 38.53 -15.42
C ALA A 27 -3.54 38.20 -15.20
N LEU A 28 -3.22 36.95 -14.84
CA LEU A 28 -1.84 36.51 -14.63
C LEU A 28 -1.00 36.55 -15.92
N MET A 29 -1.60 36.31 -17.08
CA MET A 29 -0.89 36.37 -18.37
C MET A 29 -0.65 37.82 -18.82
N LEU A 30 -1.53 38.75 -18.46
CA LEU A 30 -1.38 40.18 -18.71
C LEU A 30 -0.32 40.83 -17.81
N GLU A 31 -0.16 40.34 -16.58
CA GLU A 31 0.87 40.80 -15.62
C GLU A 31 2.29 40.29 -15.97
N MET A 32 2.42 39.28 -16.82
CA MET A 32 3.70 38.74 -17.26
C MET A 32 4.27 39.50 -18.45
N ASP A 33 5.60 39.67 -18.45
CA ASP A 33 6.32 40.07 -19.66
C ASP A 33 6.29 38.98 -20.76
N ASP A 34 6.65 39.36 -21.97
CA ASP A 34 6.54 38.49 -23.15
C ASP A 34 7.47 37.27 -23.07
N GLU A 35 8.62 37.36 -22.40
CA GLU A 35 9.57 36.26 -22.24
C GLU A 35 9.02 35.20 -21.27
N MET A 36 8.51 35.63 -20.12
CA MET A 36 7.84 34.78 -19.13
C MET A 36 6.57 34.13 -19.72
N ARG A 37 5.80 34.89 -20.51
CA ARG A 37 4.59 34.39 -21.18
C ARG A 37 4.93 33.29 -22.19
N ALA A 38 5.93 33.53 -23.05
CA ALA A 38 6.40 32.54 -24.02
C ALA A 38 6.96 31.28 -23.34
N GLN A 39 7.71 31.45 -22.24
CA GLN A 39 8.26 30.34 -21.47
C GLN A 39 7.18 29.49 -20.80
N ARG A 40 6.11 30.10 -20.27
CA ARG A 40 4.98 29.37 -19.68
C ARG A 40 4.18 28.58 -20.71
N ILE A 41 3.89 29.17 -21.87
CA ILE A 41 3.20 28.50 -22.98
C ILE A 41 4.03 27.29 -23.45
N ARG A 42 5.34 27.48 -23.67
CA ARG A 42 6.27 26.41 -24.06
C ARG A 42 6.31 25.27 -23.03
N ASN A 43 6.31 25.60 -21.74
CA ASN A 43 6.37 24.63 -20.64
C ASN A 43 5.01 24.04 -20.24
N ARG A 44 3.90 24.44 -20.89
CA ARG A 44 2.52 24.03 -20.53
C ARG A 44 2.20 24.23 -19.03
N ARG A 45 2.78 25.25 -18.40
CA ARG A 45 2.57 25.56 -16.97
C ARG A 45 1.40 26.52 -16.81
N PHE A 46 0.19 25.96 -16.82
CA PHE A 46 -1.04 26.75 -16.69
C PHE A 46 -1.32 27.19 -15.25
N VAL A 47 -2.11 28.25 -15.13
CA VAL A 47 -2.62 28.74 -13.84
C VAL A 47 -3.39 27.62 -13.16
N ARG A 48 -3.08 27.38 -11.88
CA ARG A 48 -3.86 26.47 -11.04
C ARG A 48 -4.74 27.34 -10.16
N LEU A 49 -6.05 27.11 -10.19
CA LEU A 49 -6.91 27.58 -9.10
C LEU A 49 -6.46 26.88 -7.82
N ASP A 50 -6.55 27.58 -6.69
CA ASP A 50 -6.35 26.94 -5.39
C ASP A 50 -7.55 26.00 -5.18
N PRO A 51 -7.35 24.69 -5.25
CA PRO A 51 -8.44 23.73 -5.15
C PRO A 51 -8.94 23.54 -3.71
N SER A 52 -8.34 24.20 -2.73
CA SER A 52 -8.82 24.28 -1.35
C SER A 52 -9.67 25.53 -1.08
N ALA A 53 -9.67 26.50 -2.00
CA ALA A 53 -10.52 27.67 -1.90
C ALA A 53 -12.00 27.30 -2.20
N PRO A 54 -12.97 27.69 -1.35
CA PRO A 54 -14.39 27.34 -1.54
C PRO A 54 -14.97 27.69 -2.92
N GLU A 55 -14.53 28.80 -3.49
CA GLU A 55 -14.90 29.28 -4.83
C GLU A 55 -14.36 28.42 -5.98
N SER A 56 -13.35 27.59 -5.71
CA SER A 56 -12.69 26.73 -6.71
C SER A 56 -12.97 25.24 -6.48
N ALA A 57 -13.63 24.90 -5.37
CA ALA A 57 -13.97 23.54 -4.99
C ALA A 57 -15.46 23.25 -5.28
N PRO A 58 -15.80 22.40 -6.28
CA PRO A 58 -17.19 22.21 -6.70
C PRO A 58 -18.16 21.83 -5.57
N LYS A 59 -17.70 21.04 -4.59
CA LYS A 59 -18.52 20.59 -3.45
C LYS A 59 -18.76 21.68 -2.40
N GLU A 60 -17.86 22.64 -2.29
CA GLU A 60 -17.95 23.74 -1.31
C GLU A 60 -18.55 25.02 -1.94
N HIS A 61 -18.64 25.04 -3.28
CA HIS A 61 -19.15 26.17 -4.04
C HIS A 61 -20.58 26.53 -3.60
N ARG A 62 -20.82 27.84 -3.45
CA ARG A 62 -22.10 28.36 -2.92
C ARG A 62 -23.32 27.84 -3.68
N ILE A 63 -23.29 27.91 -5.02
CA ILE A 63 -24.36 27.40 -5.90
C ILE A 63 -24.69 25.94 -5.59
N TRP A 64 -23.67 25.11 -5.35
CA TRP A 64 -23.88 23.69 -5.03
C TRP A 64 -24.53 23.51 -3.67
N ARG A 65 -24.06 24.23 -2.65
CA ARG A 65 -24.59 24.14 -1.28
C ARG A 65 -26.04 24.62 -1.20
N GLU A 66 -26.36 25.73 -1.86
CA GLU A 66 -27.74 26.26 -1.95
C GLU A 66 -28.65 25.26 -2.67
N ALA A 67 -28.23 24.72 -3.83
CA ALA A 67 -29.01 23.73 -4.56
C ALA A 67 -29.24 22.43 -3.75
N LEU A 68 -28.24 21.96 -2.99
CA LEU A 68 -28.42 20.82 -2.10
C LEU A 68 -29.42 21.12 -0.99
N ALA A 69 -29.39 22.32 -0.41
CA ALA A 69 -30.28 22.72 0.67
C ALA A 69 -31.74 22.83 0.21
N GLU A 70 -31.98 23.22 -1.05
CA GLU A 70 -33.31 23.28 -1.66
C GLU A 70 -33.81 21.92 -2.13
N VAL A 71 -32.93 21.10 -2.70
CA VAL A 71 -33.34 19.83 -3.33
C VAL A 71 -33.48 18.72 -2.30
N LEU A 72 -32.64 18.67 -1.25
CA LEU A 72 -32.65 17.60 -0.26
C LEU A 72 -33.47 17.97 0.97
N THR A 73 -34.29 17.02 1.43
CA THR A 73 -34.94 17.12 2.74
C THR A 73 -33.91 17.00 3.87
N GLU A 74 -34.30 17.38 5.08
CA GLU A 74 -33.45 17.25 6.27
C GLU A 74 -33.10 15.77 6.57
N GLU A 75 -34.08 14.87 6.44
CA GLU A 75 -33.86 13.44 6.68
C GLU A 75 -32.92 12.79 5.65
N GLU A 76 -32.97 13.23 4.39
CA GLU A 76 -32.02 12.79 3.37
C GLU A 76 -30.61 13.33 3.64
N ARG A 77 -30.47 14.57 4.12
CA ARG A 77 -29.17 15.14 4.53
C ARG A 77 -28.57 14.35 5.68
N LYS A 78 -29.34 14.10 6.74
CA LYS A 78 -28.91 13.24 7.86
C LYS A 78 -28.53 11.83 7.39
N THR A 79 -29.28 11.27 6.44
CA THR A 79 -28.95 9.96 5.86
C THR A 79 -27.61 9.98 5.13
N ILE A 80 -27.34 11.01 4.32
CA ILE A 80 -26.06 11.16 3.61
C ILE A 80 -24.90 11.34 4.60
N GLU A 81 -25.07 12.15 5.64
CA GLU A 81 -24.06 12.36 6.68
C GLU A 81 -23.77 11.08 7.46
N ARG A 82 -24.82 10.35 7.85
CA ARG A 82 -24.68 9.02 8.46
C ARG A 82 -23.89 8.08 7.56
N LEU A 83 -24.25 7.96 6.28
CA LEU A 83 -23.53 7.10 5.33
C LEU A 83 -22.06 7.49 5.17
N ARG A 84 -21.74 8.80 5.20
CA ARG A 84 -20.35 9.30 5.16
C ARG A 84 -19.58 8.93 6.42
N ASN A 85 -20.19 9.06 7.60
CA ASN A 85 -19.57 8.68 8.87
C ASN A 85 -19.33 7.17 8.92
N GLU A 86 -20.35 6.37 8.59
CA GLU A 86 -20.18 4.92 8.55
C GLU A 86 -19.14 4.48 7.50
N PHE A 87 -19.05 5.18 6.36
CA PHE A 87 -17.97 4.97 5.38
C PHE A 87 -16.60 5.27 5.99
N ARG A 88 -16.46 6.41 6.68
CA ARG A 88 -15.20 6.79 7.32
C ARG A 88 -14.76 5.72 8.30
N ASP A 89 -15.67 5.22 9.12
CA ASP A 89 -15.39 4.12 10.06
C ASP A 89 -14.94 2.86 9.32
N ARG A 90 -15.68 2.42 8.30
CA ARG A 90 -15.30 1.23 7.50
C ARG A 90 -13.96 1.39 6.80
N ARG A 91 -13.67 2.58 6.25
CA ARG A 91 -12.40 2.88 5.58
C ARG A 91 -11.25 2.77 6.57
N THR A 92 -11.41 3.36 7.75
CA THR A 92 -10.44 3.27 8.84
C THR A 92 -10.21 1.82 9.28
N GLN A 93 -11.27 1.03 9.41
CA GLN A 93 -11.17 -0.41 9.71
C GLN A 93 -10.37 -1.14 8.62
N ALA A 94 -10.64 -0.89 7.33
CA ALA A 94 -9.89 -1.47 6.23
C ALA A 94 -8.39 -1.07 6.24
N LEU A 95 -8.09 0.19 6.57
CA LEU A 95 -6.71 0.67 6.71
C LEU A 95 -6.00 0.03 7.91
N ALA A 96 -6.70 -0.18 9.03
CA ALA A 96 -6.17 -0.93 10.16
C ALA A 96 -5.86 -2.38 9.78
N MET A 97 -6.73 -3.04 9.00
CA MET A 97 -6.49 -4.40 8.50
C MET A 97 -5.23 -4.47 7.61
N VAL A 98 -5.02 -3.49 6.73
CA VAL A 98 -3.80 -3.37 5.91
C VAL A 98 -2.56 -3.28 6.78
N LEU A 99 -2.62 -2.44 7.82
CA LEU A 99 -1.50 -2.25 8.71
C LEU A 99 -1.19 -3.53 9.49
N VAL A 100 -2.22 -4.22 10.02
CA VAL A 100 -2.07 -5.54 10.66
C VAL A 100 -1.44 -6.55 9.69
N GLU A 101 -1.94 -6.65 8.45
CA GLU A 101 -1.37 -7.55 7.43
C GLU A 101 0.10 -7.23 7.13
N THR A 102 0.47 -5.94 7.12
CA THR A 102 1.84 -5.51 6.84
C THR A 102 2.78 -5.78 8.00
N LEU A 103 2.30 -5.72 9.24
CA LEU A 103 3.06 -5.98 10.46
C LEU A 103 3.17 -7.47 10.80
N ASP A 104 2.20 -8.27 10.38
CA ASP A 104 2.11 -9.69 10.72
C ASP A 104 3.42 -10.47 10.40
N PRO A 105 4.09 -10.30 9.25
CA PRO A 105 5.37 -10.97 9.00
C PRO A 105 6.49 -10.64 10.00
N PHE A 106 6.42 -9.49 10.69
CA PHE A 106 7.42 -9.05 11.67
C PHE A 106 7.05 -9.41 13.11
N LEU A 107 5.77 -9.58 13.39
CA LEU A 107 5.30 -9.89 14.74
C LEU A 107 5.00 -11.38 14.91
N GLY A 108 4.52 -12.02 13.83
CA GLY A 108 3.92 -13.34 13.82
C GLY A 108 2.69 -13.32 14.70
N LEU A 109 1.58 -12.75 14.23
CA LEU A 109 0.34 -12.62 14.97
C LEU A 109 -0.50 -13.89 14.84
N THR A 110 -1.28 -14.20 15.87
CA THR A 110 -2.33 -15.24 15.80
C THR A 110 -3.63 -14.67 15.21
N ARG A 111 -4.58 -15.55 14.85
CA ARG A 111 -5.94 -15.16 14.46
C ARG A 111 -6.60 -14.14 15.41
N ASP A 112 -6.55 -14.39 16.72
CA ASP A 112 -7.14 -13.49 17.72
C ASP A 112 -6.43 -12.13 17.76
N GLN A 113 -5.10 -12.16 17.78
CA GLN A 113 -4.28 -10.96 17.82
C GLN A 113 -4.53 -10.04 16.62
N ARG A 114 -4.70 -10.58 15.41
CA ARG A 114 -5.03 -9.74 14.23
C ARG A 114 -6.31 -8.93 14.44
N SER A 115 -7.36 -9.56 14.96
CA SER A 115 -8.66 -8.91 15.22
C SER A 115 -8.54 -7.84 16.30
N ARG A 116 -7.83 -8.13 17.39
CA ARG A 116 -7.63 -7.19 18.50
C ARG A 116 -6.73 -6.02 18.10
N MET A 117 -5.68 -6.27 17.32
CA MET A 117 -4.82 -5.22 16.76
C MET A 117 -5.59 -4.31 15.80
N GLN A 118 -6.48 -4.87 14.97
CA GLN A 118 -7.35 -4.05 14.10
C GLN A 118 -8.19 -3.07 14.91
N ALA A 119 -8.84 -3.56 15.99
CA ALA A 119 -9.66 -2.73 16.86
C ALA A 119 -8.83 -1.64 17.57
N LEU A 120 -7.60 -1.96 17.97
CA LEU A 120 -6.67 -1.01 18.59
C LEU A 120 -6.16 0.04 17.59
N PHE A 121 -5.91 -0.34 16.33
CA PHE A 121 -5.34 0.54 15.32
C PHE A 121 -6.37 1.43 14.62
N ALA A 122 -7.64 1.05 14.57
CA ALA A 122 -8.62 1.85 13.85
C ALA A 122 -8.78 3.28 14.43
N PRO A 123 -8.97 3.51 15.74
CA PRO A 123 -9.22 4.86 16.24
C PRO A 123 -8.15 5.91 15.87
N PRO A 124 -6.84 5.67 16.06
CA PRO A 124 -5.80 6.63 15.66
C PRO A 124 -5.76 6.95 14.16
N LEU A 125 -6.26 6.04 13.31
CA LEU A 125 -6.27 6.23 11.85
C LEU A 125 -7.40 7.14 11.38
N LEU A 126 -8.37 7.50 12.23
CA LEU A 126 -9.38 8.51 11.89
C LEU A 126 -8.77 9.89 11.61
N ASP A 127 -7.62 10.18 12.20
CA ASP A 127 -6.88 11.44 12.07
C ASP A 127 -5.89 11.44 10.89
N LEU A 128 -6.04 10.50 9.96
CA LEU A 128 -5.30 10.52 8.71
C LEU A 128 -5.73 11.71 7.83
N PRO A 129 -4.83 12.19 6.95
CA PRO A 129 -5.15 13.28 6.03
C PRO A 129 -6.36 12.96 5.14
N GLY A 130 -7.09 14.00 4.74
CA GLY A 130 -8.36 13.86 4.01
C GLY A 130 -8.31 12.96 2.76
N HIS A 131 -7.17 12.88 2.05
CA HIS A 131 -7.03 12.05 0.85
C HIS A 131 -7.25 10.54 1.06
N TYR A 132 -7.20 10.05 2.30
CA TYR A 132 -7.58 8.67 2.64
C TYR A 132 -9.10 8.45 2.61
N PHE A 133 -9.87 9.51 2.83
CA PHE A 133 -11.33 9.49 3.01
C PHE A 133 -12.09 10.17 1.86
N VAL A 134 -11.44 11.06 1.12
CA VAL A 134 -12.04 11.71 -0.04
C VAL A 134 -11.40 11.20 -1.34
N PRO A 135 -12.16 11.15 -2.44
CA PRO A 135 -11.60 10.91 -3.76
C PRO A 135 -10.39 11.80 -4.03
N PRO A 136 -9.27 11.24 -4.51
CA PRO A 136 -8.17 12.07 -4.98
C PRO A 136 -8.64 12.89 -6.19
N ARG A 137 -7.93 13.98 -6.48
CA ARG A 137 -8.16 14.74 -7.72
C ARG A 137 -7.88 13.85 -8.93
N PRO A 138 -8.53 14.08 -10.09
CA PRO A 138 -8.31 13.29 -11.29
C PRO A 138 -6.84 13.17 -11.69
N GLU A 139 -6.02 14.20 -11.43
CA GLU A 139 -4.58 14.20 -11.76
C GLU A 139 -3.69 13.67 -10.62
N ALA A 140 -4.26 13.43 -9.43
CA ALA A 140 -3.50 13.02 -8.24
C ALA A 140 -3.51 11.49 -8.09
N TYR A 141 -2.33 10.89 -8.22
CA TYR A 141 -2.13 9.49 -7.86
C TYR A 141 -2.00 9.35 -6.35
N TYR A 142 -2.78 8.46 -5.76
CA TYR A 142 -2.70 8.14 -4.34
C TYR A 142 -2.51 6.64 -4.10
N SER A 143 -1.66 6.29 -3.14
CA SER A 143 -1.47 4.92 -2.66
C SER A 143 -1.53 4.92 -1.15
N VAL A 144 -2.14 3.87 -0.59
CA VAL A 144 -2.07 3.63 0.85
C VAL A 144 -0.62 3.39 1.24
N SER A 145 -0.12 4.15 2.20
CA SER A 145 1.26 4.07 2.68
C SER A 145 1.29 3.43 4.07
N PRO A 146 1.70 2.15 4.21
CA PRO A 146 1.84 1.52 5.51
C PRO A 146 2.77 2.29 6.45
N GLU A 147 3.77 3.00 5.92
CA GLU A 147 4.65 3.88 6.69
C GLU A 147 3.87 5.00 7.40
N GLN A 148 2.94 5.65 6.68
CA GLN A 148 2.09 6.70 7.24
C GLN A 148 1.05 6.15 8.22
N LEU A 149 0.47 4.97 7.92
CA LEU A 149 -0.44 4.30 8.84
C LEU A 149 0.28 3.94 10.14
N PHE A 150 1.48 3.37 10.05
CA PHE A 150 2.28 3.01 11.20
C PHE A 150 2.67 4.22 12.05
N GLY A 151 3.03 5.35 11.41
CA GLY A 151 3.33 6.59 12.13
C GLY A 151 2.17 7.16 12.96
N LYS A 152 0.92 6.70 12.75
CA LYS A 152 -0.23 7.05 13.59
C LYS A 152 -0.42 6.13 14.80
N VAL A 153 0.19 4.94 14.78
CA VAL A 153 -0.01 3.92 15.83
C VAL A 153 1.29 3.53 16.54
N SER A 154 2.45 3.96 16.04
CA SER A 154 3.75 3.58 16.60
C SER A 154 3.97 4.08 18.02
N GLU A 155 3.22 5.10 18.41
CA GLU A 155 3.25 5.75 19.74
C GLU A 155 2.07 5.31 20.62
N LEU A 156 1.36 4.24 20.27
CA LEU A 156 0.37 3.65 21.18
C LEU A 156 1.00 3.25 22.51
N GLU A 157 0.23 3.41 23.58
CA GLU A 157 0.67 3.11 24.94
C GLU A 157 1.08 1.64 25.06
N GLU A 158 2.18 1.38 25.79
CA GLU A 158 2.75 0.05 25.90
C GLU A 158 1.78 -0.94 26.57
N GLU A 159 0.96 -0.47 27.52
CA GLU A 159 -0.07 -1.25 28.20
C GLU A 159 -1.14 -1.77 27.22
N GLN A 160 -1.54 -0.94 26.26
CA GLN A 160 -2.53 -1.33 25.25
C GLN A 160 -1.99 -2.42 24.33
N LEU A 161 -0.72 -2.32 23.95
CA LEU A 161 -0.04 -3.29 23.10
C LEU A 161 0.22 -4.60 23.86
N ARG A 162 0.67 -4.55 25.12
CA ARG A 162 0.88 -5.73 25.98
C ARG A 162 -0.39 -6.51 26.27
N ALA A 163 -1.56 -5.87 26.21
CA ALA A 163 -2.82 -6.58 26.31
C ALA A 163 -3.01 -7.59 25.15
N VAL A 164 -2.37 -7.35 24.00
CA VAL A 164 -2.52 -8.15 22.76
C VAL A 164 -1.26 -8.95 22.42
N LEU A 165 -0.08 -8.37 22.63
CA LEU A 165 1.21 -8.92 22.21
C LEU A 165 1.97 -9.56 23.38
N ASP A 166 2.60 -10.70 23.12
CA ASP A 166 3.53 -11.32 24.07
C ASP A 166 4.87 -10.54 24.15
N GLU A 167 5.70 -10.85 25.15
CA GLU A 167 7.00 -10.19 25.37
C GLU A 167 7.93 -10.26 24.14
N GLY A 168 7.93 -11.39 23.42
CA GLY A 168 8.73 -11.55 22.21
C GLY A 168 8.23 -10.66 21.07
N GLN A 169 6.91 -10.55 20.92
CA GLN A 169 6.24 -9.67 19.97
C GLN A 169 6.46 -8.20 20.33
N MET A 170 6.39 -7.83 21.62
CA MET A 170 6.68 -6.47 22.09
C MET A 170 8.11 -6.04 21.78
N LYS A 171 9.09 -6.94 21.98
CA LYS A 171 10.48 -6.69 21.58
C LYS A 171 10.59 -6.44 20.07
N ARG A 172 9.87 -7.21 19.25
CA ARG A 172 9.86 -7.03 17.80
C ARG A 172 9.14 -5.75 17.38
N TRP A 173 8.02 -5.40 18.01
CA TRP A 173 7.29 -4.16 17.80
C TRP A 173 8.21 -2.94 17.97
N LYS A 174 8.93 -2.86 19.09
CA LYS A 174 9.88 -1.77 19.38
C LYS A 174 11.04 -1.68 18.40
N ALA A 175 11.32 -2.76 17.67
CA ALA A 175 12.37 -2.82 16.66
C ALA A 175 11.88 -2.54 15.23
N ILE A 176 10.57 -2.41 15.01
CA ILE A 176 10.01 -2.07 13.69
C ILE A 176 10.19 -0.57 13.46
N GLU A 177 10.78 -0.23 12.33
CA GLU A 177 10.83 1.14 11.84
C GLU A 177 9.85 1.32 10.68
N ALA A 178 9.32 2.53 10.47
CA ALA A 178 8.39 2.82 9.37
C ALA A 178 8.94 2.35 8.00
N ARG A 179 10.25 2.51 7.76
CA ARG A 179 10.91 2.06 6.52
C ARG A 179 10.85 0.55 6.27
N ASP A 180 10.67 -0.27 7.31
CA ASP A 180 10.55 -1.73 7.17
C ASP A 180 9.22 -2.11 6.49
N LEU A 181 8.21 -1.24 6.65
CA LEU A 181 6.87 -1.35 6.09
C LEU A 181 6.74 -0.65 4.73
N ALA A 182 7.80 0.01 4.27
CA ALA A 182 7.81 0.65 2.96
C ALA A 182 7.58 -0.39 1.86
N ARG A 183 6.63 -0.08 0.97
CA ARG A 183 6.30 -0.87 -0.22
C ARG A 183 7.55 -1.17 -1.06
N TYR A 184 8.40 -0.15 -1.20
CA TYR A 184 9.70 -0.25 -1.85
C TYR A 184 10.78 -0.10 -0.78
N PRO A 185 11.61 -1.14 -0.54
CA PRO A 185 12.66 -1.02 0.45
C PRO A 185 13.62 0.11 0.06
N ARG A 186 13.79 1.07 0.98
CA ARG A 186 14.63 2.25 0.79
C ARG A 186 16.05 1.99 1.30
N TYR A 187 16.88 1.39 0.45
CA TYR A 187 18.28 1.09 0.76
C TYR A 187 19.16 2.34 0.91
N SER A 188 18.88 3.38 0.13
CA SER A 188 19.52 4.69 0.26
C SER A 188 18.60 5.62 1.06
N SER A 189 18.76 5.59 2.38
CA SER A 189 17.96 6.39 3.32
C SER A 189 18.79 7.50 3.95
N GLN A 190 18.14 8.42 4.67
CA GLN A 190 18.83 9.40 5.51
C GLN A 190 19.77 8.71 6.51
N ALA A 191 19.44 7.51 7.01
CA ALA A 191 20.31 6.73 7.87
C ALA A 191 21.57 6.25 7.14
N SER A 192 21.45 5.78 5.90
CA SER A 192 22.61 5.40 5.06
C SER A 192 23.49 6.61 4.75
N ARG A 193 22.90 7.80 4.59
CA ARG A 193 23.65 9.07 4.43
C ARG A 193 24.38 9.49 5.69
N LYS A 194 23.73 9.42 6.87
CA LYS A 194 24.38 9.66 8.16
C LYS A 194 25.51 8.68 8.43
N TRP A 195 25.30 7.39 8.09
CA TRP A 195 26.34 6.38 8.19
C TRP A 195 27.53 6.72 7.26
N LEU A 196 27.28 7.13 6.01
CA LEU A 196 28.32 7.56 5.08
C LEU A 196 29.14 8.73 5.63
N GLU A 197 28.49 9.73 6.22
CA GLU A 197 29.15 10.89 6.85
C GLU A 197 30.09 10.46 7.98
N SER A 198 29.72 9.45 8.78
CA SER A 198 30.60 8.88 9.81
C SER A 198 31.68 7.92 9.28
N ALA A 199 31.48 7.38 8.07
CA ALA A 199 32.39 6.39 7.48
C ALA A 199 33.52 7.02 6.64
N THR A 200 33.34 8.28 6.21
CA THR A 200 34.34 9.10 5.53
C THR A 200 35.23 9.80 6.55
N GLY A 201 36.20 9.08 7.13
CA GLY A 201 37.28 9.68 7.94
C GLY A 201 38.48 10.05 7.07
N ASP A 202 39.17 11.13 7.43
CA ASP A 202 40.31 11.75 6.73
C ASP A 202 41.45 10.76 6.47
N GLY A 203 41.55 10.23 5.25
CA GLY A 203 42.63 9.35 4.88
C GLY A 203 42.78 9.23 3.37
N GLU A 204 43.72 9.99 2.82
CA GLU A 204 44.22 9.80 1.46
C GLU A 204 44.93 8.44 1.38
N SER A 205 44.23 7.44 0.88
CA SER A 205 44.80 6.14 0.60
C SER A 205 44.34 5.69 -0.77
N LEU A 206 45.26 5.10 -1.53
CA LEU A 206 45.00 4.51 -2.86
C LEU A 206 43.81 3.52 -2.87
N PHE A 207 43.48 2.93 -1.72
CA PHE A 207 42.35 2.00 -1.56
C PHE A 207 41.17 2.58 -0.77
N ALA A 208 41.17 3.88 -0.45
CA ALA A 208 40.09 4.54 0.30
C ALA A 208 38.74 4.32 -0.39
N ASP A 209 38.72 4.41 -1.72
CA ASP A 209 37.49 4.25 -2.51
C ASP A 209 36.96 2.81 -2.52
N GLN A 210 37.85 1.82 -2.66
CA GLN A 210 37.48 0.40 -2.58
C GLN A 210 36.99 0.03 -1.18
N ARG A 211 37.67 0.52 -0.13
CA ARG A 211 37.24 0.31 1.26
C ARG A 211 35.90 0.97 1.56
N LEU A 212 35.68 2.21 1.11
CA LEU A 212 34.41 2.90 1.30
C LEU A 212 33.27 2.17 0.59
N THR A 213 33.48 1.75 -0.66
CA THR A 213 32.50 0.94 -1.41
C THR A 213 32.18 -0.37 -0.68
N SER A 214 33.21 -1.05 -0.17
CA SER A 214 33.05 -2.34 0.52
C SER A 214 32.34 -2.19 1.87
N ARG A 215 32.66 -1.15 2.65
CA ARG A 215 31.97 -0.85 3.91
C ARG A 215 30.51 -0.46 3.66
N TYR A 216 30.25 0.33 2.62
CA TYR A 216 28.88 0.73 2.24
C TYR A 216 28.06 -0.49 1.82
N LEU A 217 28.62 -1.37 0.99
CA LEU A 217 27.99 -2.64 0.63
C LEU A 217 27.72 -3.51 1.85
N HIS A 218 28.69 -3.66 2.76
CA HIS A 218 28.48 -4.41 3.99
C HIS A 218 27.32 -3.82 4.82
N HIS A 219 27.26 -2.50 4.96
CA HIS A 219 26.16 -1.82 5.66
C HIS A 219 24.79 -2.14 5.04
N LEU A 220 24.65 -2.01 3.71
CA LEU A 220 23.41 -2.32 3.01
C LEU A 220 23.04 -3.80 3.11
N SER A 221 24.00 -4.70 2.95
CA SER A 221 23.80 -6.14 3.07
C SER A 221 23.35 -6.54 4.48
N ARG A 222 23.88 -5.89 5.53
CA ARG A 222 23.43 -6.09 6.91
C ARG A 222 21.99 -5.61 7.13
N GLN A 223 21.55 -4.54 6.46
CA GLN A 223 20.16 -4.09 6.52
C GLN A 223 19.20 -5.11 5.88
N VAL A 224 19.53 -5.62 4.69
CA VAL A 224 18.73 -6.66 4.01
C VAL A 224 18.65 -7.92 4.87
N LEU A 225 19.80 -8.42 5.32
CA LEU A 225 19.88 -9.62 6.13
C LEU A 225 19.11 -9.45 7.44
N GLY A 226 19.34 -8.36 8.17
CA GLY A 226 18.68 -8.10 9.45
C GLY A 226 17.15 -8.02 9.31
N ARG A 227 16.63 -7.46 8.21
CA ARG A 227 15.19 -7.46 7.93
C ARG A 227 14.66 -8.88 7.73
N ASN A 228 15.33 -9.69 6.89
CA ASN A 228 14.90 -11.07 6.62
C ASN A 228 15.06 -11.98 7.84
N GLU A 229 16.08 -11.75 8.67
CA GLU A 229 16.26 -12.42 9.97
C GLU A 229 15.06 -12.13 10.88
N ARG A 230 14.66 -10.86 11.05
CA ARG A 230 13.48 -10.50 11.86
C ARG A 230 12.20 -11.21 11.40
N VAL A 231 11.97 -11.26 10.08
CA VAL A 231 10.78 -11.94 9.52
C VAL A 231 10.80 -13.44 9.79
N MET A 232 11.94 -14.11 9.55
CA MET A 232 12.04 -15.56 9.77
C MET A 232 12.05 -15.91 11.26
N GLU A 233 12.65 -15.09 12.11
CA GLU A 233 12.62 -15.24 13.58
C GLU A 233 11.19 -15.08 14.12
N ALA A 234 10.45 -14.07 13.65
CA ALA A 234 9.04 -13.90 14.00
C ALA A 234 8.21 -15.11 13.60
N ARG A 235 8.48 -15.68 12.42
CA ARG A 235 7.81 -16.89 11.94
C ARG A 235 8.13 -18.12 12.80
N ALA A 236 9.40 -18.35 13.12
CA ALA A 236 9.80 -19.45 14.01
C ALA A 236 9.18 -19.30 15.41
N ALA A 237 9.18 -18.08 15.96
CA ALA A 237 8.53 -17.79 17.24
C ALA A 237 7.01 -17.97 17.19
N SER A 238 6.38 -17.63 16.06
CA SER A 238 4.94 -17.85 15.85
C SER A 238 4.60 -19.34 15.88
N ILE A 239 5.34 -20.16 15.11
CA ILE A 239 5.17 -21.62 15.15
C ILE A 239 5.36 -22.12 16.58
N ALA A 240 6.46 -21.73 17.24
CA ALA A 240 6.74 -22.13 18.62
C ALA A 240 5.57 -21.89 19.59
N ARG A 241 4.89 -20.74 19.43
CA ARG A 241 3.75 -20.36 20.27
C ARG A 241 2.46 -21.08 19.88
N ILE A 242 2.19 -21.29 18.59
CA ILE A 242 0.92 -21.87 18.12
C ILE A 242 0.86 -23.38 18.39
N VAL A 243 1.98 -24.07 18.21
CA VAL A 243 2.03 -25.54 18.27
C VAL A 243 2.79 -26.06 19.49
N GLU A 244 3.11 -25.16 20.43
CA GLU A 244 3.76 -25.42 21.72
C GLU A 244 5.02 -26.28 21.57
N LEU A 245 6.00 -25.76 20.83
CA LEU A 245 7.23 -26.50 20.57
C LEU A 245 8.04 -26.77 21.84
N SER A 246 8.61 -27.97 21.92
CA SER A 246 9.65 -28.25 22.89
C SER A 246 10.88 -27.33 22.68
N PRO A 247 11.70 -27.08 23.73
CA PRO A 247 12.89 -26.26 23.60
C PRO A 247 13.85 -26.71 22.48
N GLY A 248 14.00 -28.02 22.28
CA GLY A 248 14.81 -28.59 21.21
C GLY A 248 14.28 -28.27 19.82
N GLN A 249 12.97 -28.50 19.59
CA GLN A 249 12.32 -28.17 18.32
C GLN A 249 12.40 -26.66 18.02
N ALA A 250 12.19 -25.82 19.04
CA ALA A 250 12.26 -24.37 18.90
C ALA A 250 13.67 -23.90 18.52
N ALA A 251 14.71 -24.41 19.18
CA ALA A 251 16.11 -24.08 18.86
C ALA A 251 16.50 -24.49 17.43
N GLU A 252 16.01 -25.65 16.98
CA GLU A 252 16.26 -26.15 15.65
C GLU A 252 15.58 -25.29 14.57
N LEU A 253 14.30 -24.94 14.76
CA LEU A 253 13.60 -24.03 13.85
C LEU A 253 14.18 -22.62 13.85
N GLN A 254 14.68 -22.11 14.98
CA GLN A 254 15.40 -20.83 15.00
C GLN A 254 16.68 -20.88 14.16
N THR A 255 17.40 -22.00 14.18
CA THR A 255 18.59 -22.20 13.34
C THR A 255 18.21 -22.25 11.85
N ALA A 256 17.15 -23.00 11.53
CA ALA A 256 16.61 -23.06 10.17
C ALA A 256 16.14 -21.67 9.68
N ALA A 257 15.50 -20.88 10.53
CA ALA A 257 15.07 -19.52 10.24
C ALA A 257 16.24 -18.60 9.86
N LYS A 258 17.36 -18.66 10.58
CA LYS A 258 18.59 -17.92 10.24
C LYS A 258 19.16 -18.35 8.88
N GLY A 259 19.19 -19.66 8.61
CA GLY A 259 19.61 -20.19 7.31
C GLY A 259 18.72 -19.71 6.16
N ALA A 260 17.40 -19.79 6.35
CA ALA A 260 16.40 -19.32 5.40
C ALA A 260 16.49 -17.80 5.15
N ALA A 261 16.71 -17.00 6.19
CA ALA A 261 16.89 -15.55 6.07
C ALA A 261 18.12 -15.19 5.21
N ARG A 262 19.24 -15.89 5.41
CA ARG A 262 20.44 -15.73 4.58
C ARG A 262 20.16 -16.12 3.13
N HIS A 263 19.51 -17.26 2.91
CA HIS A 263 19.16 -17.72 1.57
C HIS A 263 18.30 -16.69 0.81
N ARG A 264 17.23 -16.18 1.45
CA ARG A 264 16.36 -15.12 0.90
C ARG A 264 17.11 -13.83 0.58
N SER A 265 18.16 -13.52 1.36
CA SER A 265 18.92 -12.28 1.20
C SER A 265 19.92 -12.34 0.04
N THR A 266 20.33 -13.52 -0.41
CA THR A 266 21.42 -13.71 -1.38
C THR A 266 21.21 -12.92 -2.67
N LYS A 267 20.07 -13.10 -3.34
CA LYS A 267 19.79 -12.46 -4.64
C LYS A 267 19.67 -10.94 -4.51
N GLU A 268 19.03 -10.46 -3.44
CA GLU A 268 18.88 -9.03 -3.18
C GLU A 268 20.23 -8.37 -2.86
N ILE A 269 21.09 -9.04 -2.09
CA ILE A 269 22.46 -8.61 -1.82
C ILE A 269 23.29 -8.58 -3.11
N GLN A 270 23.23 -9.62 -3.94
CA GLN A 270 23.93 -9.65 -5.24
C GLN A 270 23.48 -8.51 -6.17
N ASN A 271 22.19 -8.23 -6.21
CA ASN A 271 21.65 -7.12 -6.99
C ASN A 271 22.12 -5.76 -6.45
N LEU A 272 22.17 -5.59 -5.13
CA LEU A 272 22.74 -4.40 -4.48
C LEU A 272 24.22 -4.25 -4.82
N GLU A 273 25.00 -5.32 -4.74
CA GLU A 273 26.43 -5.32 -5.09
C GLU A 273 26.66 -4.87 -6.53
N ASN A 274 25.94 -5.47 -7.48
CA ASN A 274 26.01 -5.10 -8.88
C ASN A 274 25.64 -3.63 -9.10
N TRP A 275 24.54 -3.19 -8.49
CA TRP A 275 24.07 -1.80 -8.63
C TRP A 275 25.05 -0.79 -8.05
N VAL A 276 25.59 -1.01 -6.84
CA VAL A 276 26.57 -0.10 -6.26
C VAL A 276 27.83 -0.08 -7.11
N ARG A 277 28.37 -1.24 -7.50
CA ARG A 277 29.59 -1.31 -8.31
C ARG A 277 29.43 -0.60 -9.65
N GLN A 278 28.33 -0.84 -10.37
CA GLN A 278 28.04 -0.12 -11.62
C GLN A 278 27.94 1.39 -11.42
N ASN A 279 27.34 1.82 -10.32
CA ASN A 279 27.24 3.23 -10.01
C ASN A 279 28.56 3.83 -9.56
N THR A 280 29.51 3.07 -9.01
CA THR A 280 30.78 3.61 -8.50
C THR A 280 31.96 3.46 -9.46
N GLN A 281 31.89 2.56 -10.46
CA GLN A 281 32.99 2.18 -11.36
C GLN A 281 33.70 3.33 -12.09
N ARG A 282 33.02 4.45 -12.34
CA ARG A 282 33.57 5.64 -13.03
C ARG A 282 33.75 6.87 -12.12
N SER A 283 33.71 6.68 -10.81
CA SER A 283 33.87 7.79 -9.86
C SER A 283 35.33 8.24 -9.86
N LYS A 284 35.58 9.55 -9.99
CA LYS A 284 36.90 10.11 -9.75
C LYS A 284 37.26 9.96 -8.26
N ALA A 285 38.54 9.76 -7.97
CA ALA A 285 39.06 9.76 -6.60
C ALA A 285 38.59 11.03 -5.86
N GLY A 286 38.15 10.87 -4.61
CA GLY A 286 37.61 11.96 -3.79
C GLY A 286 36.12 12.30 -4.03
N ASN A 287 35.51 11.85 -5.13
CA ASN A 287 34.08 12.09 -5.41
C ASN A 287 33.16 10.91 -5.07
N LEU A 288 33.72 9.77 -4.65
CA LEU A 288 32.95 8.56 -4.38
C LEU A 288 31.91 8.75 -3.27
N ALA A 289 32.28 9.39 -2.16
CA ALA A 289 31.36 9.63 -1.04
C ALA A 289 30.15 10.47 -1.45
N ALA A 290 30.39 11.56 -2.19
CA ALA A 290 29.34 12.40 -2.73
C ALA A 290 28.44 11.62 -3.72
N ARG A 291 29.02 10.72 -4.51
CA ARG A 291 28.28 9.87 -5.43
C ARG A 291 27.42 8.84 -4.70
N LEU A 292 27.97 8.13 -3.72
CA LEU A 292 27.22 7.21 -2.85
C LEU A 292 26.06 7.93 -2.13
N LYS A 293 26.27 9.16 -1.66
CA LYS A 293 25.23 9.98 -1.02
C LYS A 293 24.09 10.38 -1.97
N ARG A 294 24.42 10.61 -3.25
CA ARG A 294 23.48 10.98 -4.32
C ARG A 294 22.80 9.77 -4.96
N MET A 295 23.31 8.57 -4.74
CA MET A 295 22.67 7.37 -5.26
C MET A 295 21.26 7.25 -4.70
N GLY A 296 20.29 7.09 -5.60
CA GLY A 296 18.90 6.87 -5.24
C GLY A 296 18.67 5.53 -4.55
N THR A 297 17.43 5.22 -4.27
CA THR A 297 17.07 3.87 -3.83
C THR A 297 16.91 2.98 -5.07
N PRO A 298 17.67 1.89 -5.20
CA PRO A 298 17.43 0.94 -6.27
C PRO A 298 16.13 0.19 -6.03
N TYR A 299 15.40 -0.07 -7.12
CA TYR A 299 14.27 -0.98 -7.13
C TYR A 299 14.62 -2.20 -7.98
N PHE A 300 14.69 -3.37 -7.37
CA PHE A 300 15.09 -4.60 -8.05
C PHE A 300 13.92 -5.47 -8.53
N GLY A 301 12.68 -4.97 -8.40
CA GLY A 301 11.49 -5.78 -8.66
C GLY A 301 11.35 -6.91 -7.64
N ARG A 302 10.30 -6.87 -6.81
CA ARG A 302 9.94 -8.04 -6.01
C ARG A 302 8.91 -8.85 -6.80
N THR A 303 9.38 -9.68 -7.73
CA THR A 303 8.64 -10.91 -8.00
C THR A 303 8.68 -11.69 -6.70
N ARG A 304 7.52 -11.95 -6.10
CA ARG A 304 7.42 -12.78 -4.92
C ARG A 304 8.16 -14.08 -5.26
N GLU A 305 9.30 -14.35 -4.65
CA GLU A 305 9.79 -15.72 -4.56
C GLU A 305 8.72 -16.43 -3.74
N ARG A 306 7.72 -16.96 -4.46
CA ARG A 306 6.50 -17.55 -3.89
C ARG A 306 6.85 -18.79 -3.09
N THR A 307 7.97 -19.42 -3.42
CA THR A 307 8.46 -20.60 -2.77
C THR A 307 9.25 -20.22 -1.53
N GLU A 308 8.83 -20.77 -0.40
CA GLU A 308 9.64 -20.77 0.82
C GLU A 308 11.02 -21.39 0.53
N PRO A 309 12.10 -20.92 1.17
CA PRO A 309 13.41 -21.54 1.01
C PRO A 309 13.32 -23.03 1.35
N GLY A 310 13.88 -23.91 0.50
CA GLY A 310 13.78 -25.35 0.70
C GLY A 310 14.31 -25.83 2.07
N ILE A 311 15.32 -25.13 2.61
CA ILE A 311 15.82 -25.39 3.97
C ILE A 311 14.75 -25.17 5.05
N TRP A 312 13.86 -24.19 4.86
CA TRP A 312 12.78 -23.88 5.79
C TRP A 312 11.68 -24.93 5.74
N THR A 313 11.20 -25.28 4.54
CA THR A 313 10.14 -26.28 4.36
C THR A 313 10.58 -27.66 4.86
N ALA A 314 11.78 -28.10 4.49
CA ALA A 314 12.33 -29.37 4.96
C ALA A 314 12.52 -29.39 6.50
N SER A 315 12.85 -28.25 7.11
CA SER A 315 12.95 -28.16 8.57
C SER A 315 11.60 -28.23 9.25
N ILE A 316 10.55 -27.62 8.69
CA ILE A 316 9.18 -27.75 9.21
C ILE A 316 8.73 -29.22 9.17
N GLU A 317 8.92 -29.91 8.05
CA GLU A 317 8.54 -31.31 7.88
C GLU A 317 9.27 -32.24 8.86
N ARG A 318 10.56 -31.96 9.11
CA ARG A 318 11.38 -32.77 10.01
C ARG A 318 11.11 -32.50 11.50
N VAL A 319 10.87 -31.23 11.87
CA VAL A 319 10.78 -30.81 13.28
C VAL A 319 9.37 -30.98 13.84
N LEU A 320 8.34 -30.68 13.04
CA LEU A 320 6.95 -30.70 13.51
C LEU A 320 6.35 -32.10 13.42
N THR A 321 5.57 -32.50 14.42
CA THR A 321 4.71 -33.69 14.33
C THR A 321 3.56 -33.46 13.33
N PRO A 322 2.85 -34.52 12.88
CA PRO A 322 1.67 -34.35 12.02
C PRO A 322 0.62 -33.39 12.60
N ASP A 323 0.30 -33.52 13.90
CA ASP A 323 -0.69 -32.66 14.56
C ASP A 323 -0.23 -31.20 14.65
N GLN A 324 1.05 -30.99 14.95
CA GLN A 324 1.65 -29.65 14.96
C GLN A 324 1.63 -29.02 13.55
N ARG A 325 1.88 -29.81 12.49
CA ARG A 325 1.77 -29.32 11.11
C ARG A 325 0.35 -28.92 10.76
N ALA A 326 -0.65 -29.74 11.12
CA ALA A 326 -2.04 -29.42 10.86
C ALA A 326 -2.48 -28.13 11.57
N ALA A 327 -2.06 -27.93 12.83
CA ALA A 327 -2.32 -26.69 13.57
C ALA A 327 -1.64 -25.47 12.91
N TRP A 328 -0.40 -25.63 12.44
CA TRP A 328 0.31 -24.57 11.72
C TRP A 328 -0.33 -24.23 10.37
N GLU A 329 -0.75 -25.22 9.60
CA GLU A 329 -1.48 -25.05 8.34
C GLU A 329 -2.81 -24.31 8.56
N SER A 330 -3.52 -24.63 9.65
CA SER A 330 -4.74 -23.90 10.03
C SER A 330 -4.50 -22.41 10.28
N GLU A 331 -3.38 -22.06 10.93
CA GLU A 331 -3.01 -20.65 11.12
C GLU A 331 -2.58 -19.98 9.81
N LEU A 332 -1.86 -20.69 8.93
CA LEU A 332 -1.51 -20.17 7.61
C LEU A 332 -2.77 -19.84 6.78
N GLU A 333 -3.78 -20.71 6.83
CA GLU A 333 -5.07 -20.46 6.19
C GLU A 333 -5.80 -19.28 6.85
N ALA A 334 -5.74 -19.15 8.18
CA ALA A 334 -6.28 -17.98 8.89
C ALA A 334 -5.62 -16.67 8.44
N ALA A 335 -4.30 -16.66 8.25
CA ALA A 335 -3.54 -15.52 7.75
C ALA A 335 -3.90 -15.19 6.29
N ALA A 336 -4.04 -16.21 5.44
CA ALA A 336 -4.47 -16.04 4.05
C ALA A 336 -5.90 -15.47 3.96
N SER A 337 -6.82 -16.00 4.76
CA SER A 337 -8.19 -15.50 4.90
C SER A 337 -8.20 -14.04 5.39
N TRP A 338 -7.34 -13.68 6.34
CA TRP A 338 -7.20 -12.28 6.79
C TRP A 338 -6.76 -11.36 5.65
N SER A 339 -5.71 -11.73 4.91
CA SER A 339 -5.23 -10.97 3.74
C SER A 339 -6.34 -10.81 2.70
N ARG A 340 -7.12 -11.86 2.43
CA ARG A 340 -8.27 -11.78 1.51
C ARG A 340 -9.33 -10.80 2.00
N LYS A 341 -9.72 -10.89 3.28
CA LYS A 341 -10.69 -9.97 3.90
C LYS A 341 -10.21 -8.51 3.85
N CYS A 342 -8.91 -8.29 4.11
CA CYS A 342 -8.27 -6.99 4.01
C CYS A 342 -8.39 -6.41 2.59
N GLN A 343 -8.03 -7.19 1.57
CA GLN A 343 -8.13 -6.77 0.17
C GLN A 343 -9.55 -6.40 -0.21
N ILE A 344 -10.54 -7.24 0.12
CA ILE A 344 -11.96 -6.96 -0.13
C ILE A 344 -12.39 -5.67 0.56
N ALA A 345 -12.10 -5.52 1.86
CA ALA A 345 -12.48 -4.33 2.63
C ALA A 345 -11.85 -3.05 2.04
N LEU A 346 -10.61 -3.14 1.57
CA LEU A 346 -9.91 -2.02 0.95
C LEU A 346 -10.51 -1.65 -0.41
N VAL A 347 -10.81 -2.64 -1.26
CA VAL A 347 -11.45 -2.42 -2.57
C VAL A 347 -12.82 -1.76 -2.39
N ILE A 348 -13.66 -2.32 -1.52
CA ILE A 348 -15.01 -1.80 -1.27
C ILE A 348 -14.95 -0.39 -0.68
N SER A 349 -14.08 -0.15 0.30
CA SER A 349 -13.95 1.20 0.86
C SER A 349 -13.33 2.20 -0.13
N GLU A 350 -12.51 1.77 -1.09
CA GLU A 350 -12.04 2.65 -2.16
C GLU A 350 -13.17 3.00 -3.14
N VAL A 351 -14.07 2.05 -3.45
CA VAL A 351 -15.32 2.34 -4.18
C VAL A 351 -16.17 3.35 -3.40
N GLU A 352 -16.33 3.16 -2.09
CA GLU A 352 -17.16 4.01 -1.25
C GLU A 352 -16.67 5.46 -1.12
N LYS A 353 -15.37 5.72 -1.36
CA LYS A 353 -14.86 7.09 -1.48
C LYS A 353 -15.56 7.85 -2.60
N HIS A 354 -15.88 7.15 -3.69
CA HIS A 354 -16.44 7.75 -4.90
C HIS A 354 -17.97 7.70 -4.93
N ILE A 355 -18.56 6.62 -4.40
CA ILE A 355 -20.02 6.40 -4.40
C ILE A 355 -20.48 5.92 -3.02
N LEU A 356 -21.45 6.60 -2.41
CA LEU A 356 -22.02 6.10 -1.15
C LEU A 356 -22.90 4.88 -1.43
N LEU A 357 -22.52 3.72 -0.89
CA LEU A 357 -23.25 2.47 -1.05
C LEU A 357 -24.21 2.25 0.12
N ALA A 358 -25.46 1.91 -0.20
CA ALA A 358 -26.40 1.38 0.78
C ALA A 358 -25.91 0.02 1.32
N ALA A 359 -26.38 -0.38 2.51
CA ALA A 359 -25.90 -1.60 3.18
C ALA A 359 -26.07 -2.87 2.31
N GLY A 360 -27.23 -3.03 1.67
CA GLY A 360 -27.49 -4.16 0.77
C GLY A 360 -26.57 -4.19 -0.46
N GLN A 361 -26.44 -3.04 -1.16
CA GLN A 361 -25.54 -2.92 -2.32
C GLN A 361 -24.09 -3.20 -1.94
N ARG A 362 -23.65 -2.71 -0.77
CA ARG A 362 -22.29 -2.92 -0.26
C ARG A 362 -22.01 -4.40 -0.03
N GLN A 363 -22.94 -5.12 0.60
CA GLN A 363 -22.78 -6.54 0.86
C GLN A 363 -22.76 -7.34 -0.44
N GLN A 364 -23.68 -7.07 -1.38
CA GLN A 364 -23.67 -7.73 -2.69
C GLN A 364 -22.38 -7.46 -3.48
N LEU A 365 -21.91 -6.21 -3.50
CA LEU A 365 -20.65 -5.87 -4.17
C LEU A 365 -19.44 -6.55 -3.49
N ARG A 366 -19.46 -6.63 -2.15
CA ARG A 366 -18.44 -7.34 -1.37
C ARG A 366 -18.37 -8.81 -1.77
N ASP A 367 -19.51 -9.47 -1.95
CA ASP A 367 -19.58 -10.88 -2.31
C ASP A 367 -19.08 -11.10 -3.75
N LEU A 368 -19.49 -10.26 -4.71
CA LEU A 368 -18.99 -10.31 -6.09
C LEU A 368 -17.47 -10.08 -6.18
N VAL A 369 -16.96 -9.06 -5.48
CA VAL A 369 -15.52 -8.77 -5.42
C VAL A 369 -14.77 -9.90 -4.73
N GLY A 370 -15.33 -10.49 -3.68
CA GLY A 370 -14.76 -11.64 -2.97
C GLY A 370 -14.58 -12.85 -3.88
N ALA A 371 -15.67 -13.26 -4.56
CA ALA A 371 -15.64 -14.36 -5.52
C ALA A 371 -14.63 -14.10 -6.67
N THR A 372 -14.61 -12.88 -7.19
CA THR A 372 -13.65 -12.47 -8.23
C THR A 372 -12.21 -12.56 -7.75
N LEU A 373 -11.94 -12.11 -6.52
CA LEU A 373 -10.61 -12.18 -5.92
C LEU A 373 -10.15 -13.61 -5.68
N GLU A 374 -11.05 -14.52 -5.29
CA GLU A 374 -10.75 -15.95 -5.14
C GLU A 374 -10.43 -16.58 -6.51
N GLN A 375 -11.25 -16.31 -7.53
CA GLN A 375 -11.07 -16.84 -8.88
C GLN A 375 -9.74 -16.40 -9.52
N TYR A 376 -9.39 -15.12 -9.39
CA TYR A 376 -8.23 -14.51 -10.04
C TYR A 376 -7.00 -14.38 -9.14
N ALA A 377 -7.03 -14.84 -7.88
CA ALA A 377 -5.92 -14.70 -6.94
C ALA A 377 -4.55 -15.15 -7.50
N PRO A 378 -4.42 -16.36 -8.11
CA PRO A 378 -3.13 -16.82 -8.61
C PRO A 378 -2.57 -15.90 -9.69
N ASP A 379 -3.45 -15.37 -10.54
CA ASP A 379 -3.16 -14.53 -11.70
C ASP A 379 -2.78 -13.11 -11.27
N LEU A 380 -3.51 -12.55 -10.29
CA LEU A 380 -3.24 -11.25 -9.70
C LEU A 380 -1.86 -11.19 -9.03
N ASP A 381 -1.50 -12.13 -8.15
CA ASP A 381 -0.15 -12.08 -7.56
C ASP A 381 0.96 -12.54 -8.51
N GLY A 382 0.61 -13.20 -9.61
CA GLY A 382 1.57 -13.54 -10.67
C GLY A 382 1.90 -12.33 -11.54
N MET A 383 0.94 -11.44 -11.76
CA MET A 383 1.09 -10.28 -12.64
C MET A 383 1.52 -9.00 -11.91
N PHE A 384 1.08 -8.81 -10.66
CA PHE A 384 1.36 -7.60 -9.92
C PHE A 384 2.38 -7.79 -8.79
N SER A 385 3.03 -6.68 -8.40
CA SER A 385 3.87 -6.64 -7.21
C SER A 385 3.07 -7.00 -5.96
N TYR A 386 3.75 -7.51 -4.93
CA TYR A 386 3.22 -7.58 -3.57
C TYR A 386 2.56 -6.24 -3.16
N GLN A 387 1.41 -6.31 -2.48
CA GLN A 387 0.59 -5.14 -2.10
C GLN A 387 0.06 -4.30 -3.29
N TRP A 388 -0.27 -4.95 -4.41
CA TRP A 388 -0.92 -4.28 -5.54
C TRP A 388 -2.19 -3.52 -5.10
N HIS A 389 -2.96 -4.10 -4.18
CA HIS A 389 -4.21 -3.53 -3.65
C HIS A 389 -4.01 -2.19 -2.92
N LEU A 390 -2.79 -1.85 -2.50
CA LEU A 390 -2.47 -0.55 -1.91
C LEU A 390 -2.29 0.57 -2.94
N GLN A 391 -2.15 0.23 -4.23
CA GLN A 391 -2.11 1.25 -5.29
C GLN A 391 -3.52 1.69 -5.63
N GLY A 392 -3.80 3.00 -5.60
CA GLY A 392 -5.11 3.51 -5.99
C GLY A 392 -5.55 3.05 -7.39
N TYR A 393 -4.59 2.94 -8.33
CA TYR A 393 -4.83 2.39 -9.67
C TYR A 393 -5.30 0.92 -9.63
N TYR A 394 -4.59 0.03 -8.92
CA TYR A 394 -4.83 -1.41 -9.01
C TYR A 394 -5.90 -1.88 -8.02
N CYS A 395 -6.19 -1.10 -6.98
CA CYS A 395 -7.18 -1.44 -5.95
C CYS A 395 -8.56 -1.74 -6.55
N LEU A 396 -8.93 -1.09 -7.66
CA LEU A 396 -10.23 -1.27 -8.32
C LEU A 396 -10.21 -2.28 -9.49
N VAL A 397 -9.09 -2.96 -9.74
CA VAL A 397 -8.99 -4.04 -10.74
C VAL A 397 -9.99 -5.17 -10.47
N PRO A 398 -10.20 -5.65 -9.23
CA PRO A 398 -11.21 -6.67 -8.97
C PRO A 398 -12.62 -6.24 -9.43
N CYS A 399 -13.01 -4.99 -9.19
CA CYS A 399 -14.31 -4.47 -9.66
C CYS A 399 -14.42 -4.47 -11.19
N ALA A 400 -13.32 -4.30 -11.91
CA ALA A 400 -13.30 -4.37 -13.38
C ALA A 400 -13.26 -5.80 -13.94
N LEU A 401 -12.94 -6.79 -13.10
CA LEU A 401 -12.99 -8.20 -13.47
C LEU A 401 -14.39 -8.80 -13.33
N VAL A 402 -15.22 -8.28 -12.41
CA VAL A 402 -16.63 -8.65 -12.23
C VAL A 402 -17.37 -8.56 -13.57
N ASN A 403 -18.27 -9.52 -13.84
CA ASN A 403 -19.08 -9.51 -15.05
C ASN A 403 -19.98 -8.27 -15.11
N ASP A 404 -20.15 -7.69 -16.31
CA ASP A 404 -20.99 -6.51 -16.54
C ASP A 404 -22.43 -6.70 -16.05
N ASP A 405 -23.02 -7.88 -16.27
CA ASP A 405 -24.41 -8.17 -15.92
C ASP A 405 -24.57 -8.33 -14.40
N GLU A 406 -23.60 -8.97 -13.75
CA GLU A 406 -23.56 -9.08 -12.28
C GLU A 406 -23.38 -7.71 -11.62
N LEU A 407 -22.51 -6.86 -12.19
CA LEU A 407 -22.29 -5.52 -11.67
C LEU A 407 -23.52 -4.62 -11.85
N LYS A 408 -24.22 -4.73 -12.99
CA LYS A 408 -25.51 -4.04 -13.27
C LYS A 408 -26.65 -4.49 -12.37
N ALA A 409 -26.59 -5.71 -11.84
CA ALA A 409 -27.57 -6.18 -10.86
C ALA A 409 -27.41 -5.50 -9.48
N VAL A 410 -26.25 -4.89 -9.20
CA VAL A 410 -25.92 -4.29 -7.89
C VAL A 410 -25.80 -2.77 -7.96
N LEU A 411 -25.19 -2.24 -9.02
CA LEU A 411 -24.88 -0.82 -9.19
C LEU A 411 -25.68 -0.20 -10.34
N ALA A 412 -26.12 1.04 -10.15
CA ALA A 412 -26.70 1.83 -11.22
C ALA A 412 -25.66 2.16 -12.31
N GLU A 413 -26.12 2.44 -13.54
CA GLU A 413 -25.25 2.71 -14.69
C GLU A 413 -24.28 3.88 -14.44
N GLU A 414 -24.72 4.94 -13.77
CA GLU A 414 -23.86 6.05 -13.39
C GLU A 414 -22.80 5.65 -12.36
N GLN A 415 -23.15 4.77 -11.41
CA GLN A 415 -22.20 4.24 -10.42
C GLN A 415 -21.14 3.36 -11.09
N ILE A 416 -21.56 2.52 -12.05
CA ILE A 416 -20.65 1.69 -12.86
C ILE A 416 -19.68 2.57 -13.64
N THR A 417 -20.20 3.62 -14.27
CA THR A 417 -19.37 4.59 -15.02
C THR A 417 -18.34 5.26 -14.10
N ILE A 418 -18.73 5.64 -12.88
CA ILE A 418 -17.80 6.19 -11.89
C ILE A 418 -16.73 5.15 -11.53
N VAL A 419 -17.10 3.93 -11.15
CA VAL A 419 -16.13 2.88 -10.78
C VAL A 419 -15.17 2.57 -11.92
N ARG A 420 -15.67 2.47 -13.17
CA ARG A 420 -14.85 2.17 -14.35
C ARG A 420 -13.95 3.33 -14.78
N SER A 421 -14.42 4.57 -14.71
CA SER A 421 -13.61 5.75 -15.09
C SER A 421 -12.42 6.00 -14.15
N ARG A 422 -12.44 5.42 -12.94
CA ARG A 422 -11.34 5.51 -11.96
C ARG A 422 -10.27 4.44 -12.13
N ASN A 423 -10.52 3.47 -13.02
CA ASN A 423 -9.51 2.59 -13.56
C ASN A 423 -8.83 3.32 -14.73
N PRO A 424 -7.57 3.77 -14.62
CA PRO A 424 -6.94 4.55 -15.69
C PRO A 424 -6.80 3.72 -16.97
N GLY A 425 -6.63 4.35 -18.13
CA GLY A 425 -6.67 3.69 -19.45
C GLY A 425 -5.78 2.45 -19.63
N HIS A 426 -4.74 2.27 -18.81
CA HIS A 426 -3.93 1.04 -18.78
C HIS A 426 -4.69 -0.20 -18.22
N VAL A 427 -5.85 -0.03 -17.57
CA VAL A 427 -6.59 -1.13 -16.93
C VAL A 427 -7.22 -2.02 -18.00
N GLY A 428 -7.61 -1.49 -19.16
CA GLY A 428 -8.15 -2.29 -20.25
C GLY A 428 -7.19 -3.39 -20.70
N ASP A 429 -5.92 -3.05 -20.97
CA ASP A 429 -4.87 -4.02 -21.30
C ASP A 429 -4.60 -4.98 -20.14
N THR A 430 -4.52 -4.43 -18.92
CA THR A 430 -4.29 -5.19 -17.69
C THR A 430 -5.35 -6.27 -17.47
N ILE A 431 -6.64 -5.92 -17.63
CA ILE A 431 -7.78 -6.81 -17.46
C ILE A 431 -7.81 -7.87 -18.56
N ARG A 432 -7.58 -7.47 -19.83
CA ARG A 432 -7.46 -8.43 -20.94
C ARG A 432 -6.37 -9.45 -20.68
N ASN A 433 -5.20 -9.00 -20.23
CA ASN A 433 -4.08 -9.87 -19.91
C ASN A 433 -4.39 -10.80 -18.73
N LEU A 434 -5.08 -10.32 -17.68
CA LEU A 434 -5.52 -11.17 -16.56
C LEU A 434 -6.49 -12.25 -17.01
N ARG A 435 -7.50 -11.90 -17.81
CA ARG A 435 -8.47 -12.87 -18.36
C ARG A 435 -7.77 -13.92 -19.22
N LYS A 436 -6.87 -13.49 -20.12
CA LYS A 436 -6.09 -14.41 -20.95
C LYS A 436 -5.22 -15.35 -20.12
N ARG A 437 -4.48 -14.84 -19.12
CA ARG A 437 -3.65 -15.67 -18.22
C ARG A 437 -4.49 -16.67 -17.43
N HIS A 438 -5.65 -16.24 -16.96
CA HIS A 438 -6.59 -17.10 -16.25
C HIS A 438 -7.08 -18.25 -17.13
N GLU A 439 -7.49 -17.96 -18.38
CA GLU A 439 -7.91 -18.97 -19.35
C GLU A 439 -6.77 -19.93 -19.75
N GLU A 440 -5.54 -19.44 -19.88
CA GLU A 440 -4.36 -20.26 -20.14
C GLU A 440 -4.07 -21.20 -18.96
N ARG A 441 -4.14 -20.71 -17.73
CA ARG A 441 -3.98 -21.52 -16.53
C ARG A 441 -5.03 -22.61 -16.43
N LEU A 442 -6.32 -22.28 -16.60
CA LEU A 442 -7.41 -23.27 -16.58
C LEU A 442 -7.29 -24.32 -17.70
N ARG A 443 -6.68 -23.97 -18.84
CA ARG A 443 -6.38 -24.93 -19.91
C ARG A 443 -5.24 -25.86 -19.53
N ASN A 444 -4.17 -25.33 -18.94
CA ASN A 444 -3.01 -26.11 -18.51
C ASN A 444 -3.34 -27.03 -17.32
N ASP A 445 -4.22 -26.62 -16.41
CA ASP A 445 -4.65 -27.45 -15.26
C ASP A 445 -5.54 -28.64 -15.68
N LYS A 446 -6.05 -28.66 -16.92
CA LYS A 446 -6.89 -29.73 -17.49
C LYS A 446 -6.13 -30.71 -18.39
N SER A 447 -4.88 -30.40 -18.74
CA SER A 447 -3.97 -31.26 -19.52
C SER A 447 -3.05 -32.02 -18.60
#